data_AF-A0A1M2Z474-F1
#
_entry.id   AF-A0A1M2Z474-F1
#
_cell.length_a   1.000
_cell.length_b   1.000
_cell.length_c   1.000
_cell.angle_alpha   90.00
_cell.angle_beta   90.00
_cell.angle_gamma   90.00
#
_symmetry.space_group_name_H-M   'P 1'
#
loop_
_entity.id
_entity.type
_entity.pdbx_description
1 polymer ?
#
loop_
_entity_poly.entity_id
_entity_poly.type
_entity_poly.pdbx_seq_one_letter_code
_entity_poly.pdbx_strand_id
1 'polypeptide(L)'
;MIDTIISSGAIAWIALGALLLELMIVLGLARSRATRMSFIANGLSGACLIMAFRAALIGAGTLPIAVWLGLGLAAHLADVAMRLRQSAR
;
A
#
# COMPACT_ATOMS: atom_id res chain seq x y z
N MET A 1 15.62 -21.86 -5.92
CA MET A 1 14.41 -21.90 -5.04
C MET A 1 13.82 -20.50 -4.80
N ILE A 2 14.64 -19.44 -4.70
CA ILE A 2 14.15 -18.06 -4.63
C ILE A 2 13.53 -17.61 -5.97
N ASP A 3 14.10 -18.04 -7.10
CA ASP A 3 13.66 -17.65 -8.45
C ASP A 3 12.24 -18.11 -8.82
N THR A 4 11.81 -19.27 -8.34
CA THR A 4 10.45 -19.79 -8.54
C THR A 4 9.40 -19.02 -7.74
N ILE A 5 9.78 -18.45 -6.59
CA ILE A 5 8.89 -17.63 -5.75
C ILE A 5 8.74 -16.21 -6.36
N ILE A 6 9.82 -15.69 -6.94
CA ILE A 6 9.81 -14.42 -7.69
C ILE A 6 8.91 -14.54 -8.93
N SER A 7 9.05 -15.63 -9.69
CA SER A 7 8.24 -15.88 -10.91
C SER A 7 6.75 -16.06 -10.65
N SER A 8 6.35 -16.47 -9.44
CA SER A 8 4.95 -16.77 -9.11
C SER A 8 4.16 -15.54 -8.62
N GLY A 9 4.84 -14.41 -8.38
CA GLY A 9 4.24 -13.24 -7.73
C GLY A 9 3.88 -13.49 -6.25
N ALA A 10 4.36 -14.58 -5.66
CA ALA A 10 4.09 -14.96 -4.28
C ALA A 10 4.72 -14.00 -3.25
N ILE A 11 5.84 -13.36 -3.62
CA ILE A 11 6.48 -12.31 -2.80
C ILE A 11 5.52 -11.15 -2.54
N ALA A 12 4.69 -10.80 -3.54
CA ALA A 12 3.72 -9.73 -3.35
C ALA A 12 2.68 -10.11 -2.28
N TRP A 13 2.26 -11.37 -2.20
CA TRP A 13 1.36 -11.82 -1.13
C TRP A 13 2.00 -11.77 0.25
N ILE A 14 3.29 -12.13 0.35
CA ILE A 14 4.06 -12.01 1.60
C ILE A 14 4.15 -10.54 2.03
N ALA A 15 4.51 -9.65 1.09
CA ALA A 15 4.59 -8.22 1.33
C ALA A 15 3.24 -7.62 1.76
N LEU A 16 2.15 -8.05 1.10
CA LEU A 16 0.80 -7.60 1.42
C LEU A 16 0.36 -8.09 2.80
N GLY A 17 0.74 -9.32 3.18
CA GLY A 17 0.53 -9.86 4.52
C GLY A 17 1.31 -9.09 5.59
N ALA A 18 2.58 -8.77 5.34
CA ALA A 18 3.39 -7.96 6.25
C ALA A 18 2.81 -6.55 6.44
N LEU A 19 2.36 -5.92 5.35
CA LEU A 19 1.68 -4.62 5.39
C LEU A 19 0.37 -4.68 6.20
N LEU A 20 -0.42 -5.74 6.03
CA LEU A 20 -1.66 -5.94 6.80
C LEU A 20 -1.37 -6.08 8.29
N LEU A 21 -0.32 -6.83 8.64
CA LEU A 21 0.13 -7.02 10.01
C LEU A 21 0.58 -5.69 10.64
N GLU A 22 1.39 -4.91 9.93
CA GLU A 22 1.81 -3.58 10.36
C GLU A 22 0.60 -2.67 10.59
N LEU A 23 -0.35 -2.66 9.64
CA LEU A 23 -1.55 -1.86 9.76
C LEU A 23 -2.41 -2.28 10.97
N MET A 24 -2.50 -3.58 11.26
CA MET A 24 -3.23 -4.07 12.43
C MET A 24 -2.58 -3.66 13.75
N ILE A 25 -1.25 -3.76 13.84
CA ILE A 25 -0.49 -3.33 15.02
C ILE A 25 -0.71 -1.83 15.25
N VAL A 26 -0.58 -1.02 14.20
CA VAL A 26 -0.75 0.44 14.32
C VAL A 26 -2.18 0.81 14.65
N LEU A 27 -3.19 0.16 14.05
CA LEU A 27 -4.59 0.43 14.38
C LEU A 27 -4.93 0.07 15.84
N GLY A 28 -4.30 -0.98 16.39
CA GLY A 28 -4.43 -1.35 17.79
C GLY A 28 -3.76 -0.37 18.76
N LEU A 29 -2.65 0.25 18.35
CA LEU A 29 -1.91 1.22 19.16
C LEU A 29 -2.39 2.67 18.99
N ALA A 30 -3.00 3.00 17.85
CA ALA A 30 -3.36 4.36 17.50
C ALA A 30 -4.60 4.85 18.27
N ARG A 31 -4.36 5.72 19.26
CA ARG A 31 -5.42 6.33 20.07
C ARG A 31 -6.29 7.34 19.30
N SER A 32 -5.70 8.14 18.40
CA SER A 32 -6.41 9.20 17.67
C SER A 32 -6.97 8.74 16.32
N ARG A 33 -8.20 9.18 16.01
CA ARG A 33 -8.87 8.91 14.72
C ARG A 33 -8.10 9.52 13.54
N ALA A 34 -7.46 10.67 13.75
CA ALA A 34 -6.62 11.34 12.77
C ALA A 34 -5.41 10.48 12.38
N THR A 35 -4.69 9.96 13.37
CA THR A 35 -3.56 9.04 13.17
C THR A 35 -4.00 7.77 12.46
N ARG A 36 -5.13 7.17 12.85
CA ARG A 36 -5.67 5.97 12.18
C ARG A 36 -5.97 6.21 10.71
N MET A 37 -6.65 7.31 10.35
CA MET A 37 -6.96 7.58 8.94
C MET A 37 -5.70 7.77 8.09
N SER A 38 -4.68 8.43 8.64
CA SER A 38 -3.41 8.60 7.92
C SER A 38 -2.65 7.28 7.70
N PHE A 39 -2.64 6.41 8.71
CA PHE A 39 -2.05 5.07 8.55
C PHE A 39 -2.84 4.19 7.58
N ILE A 40 -4.17 4.28 7.58
CA ILE A 40 -5.02 3.57 6.61
C ILE A 40 -4.72 4.05 5.19
N ALA A 41 -4.66 5.36 4.96
CA ALA A 41 -4.37 5.91 3.63
C ALA A 41 -2.96 5.53 3.15
N ASN A 42 -1.97 5.57 4.04
CA ASN A 42 -0.62 5.09 3.76
C ASN A 42 -0.57 3.57 3.46
N GLY A 43 -1.29 2.77 4.25
CA GLY A 43 -1.43 1.33 4.01
C GLY A 43 -2.12 1.03 2.69
N LEU A 44 -3.15 1.79 2.32
CA LEU A 44 -3.83 1.65 1.03
C LEU A 44 -2.89 1.96 -0.15
N SER A 45 -2.07 3.01 -0.01
CA SER A 45 -1.02 3.35 -0.98
C SER A 45 -0.01 2.20 -1.12
N GLY A 46 0.48 1.67 0.00
CA GLY A 46 1.39 0.52 0.02
C GLY A 46 0.78 -0.72 -0.64
N ALA A 47 -0.49 -1.02 -0.38
CA ALA A 47 -1.19 -2.16 -0.97
C ALA A 47 -1.33 -2.01 -2.50
N CYS A 48 -1.62 -0.79 -2.97
CA CYS A 48 -1.66 -0.49 -4.40
C CYS A 48 -0.30 -0.68 -5.07
N LEU A 49 0.79 -0.25 -4.42
CA LEU A 49 2.15 -0.44 -4.93
C LEU A 49 2.53 -1.93 -4.99
N ILE A 50 2.18 -2.71 -3.96
CA ILE A 50 2.43 -4.16 -3.93
C ILE A 50 1.62 -4.87 -5.03
N MET A 51 0.38 -4.44 -5.31
CA MET A 51 -0.42 -4.97 -6.40
C MET A 51 0.14 -4.58 -7.78
N ALA A 52 0.65 -3.36 -7.95
CA ALA A 52 1.36 -2.96 -9.16
C ALA A 52 2.61 -3.82 -9.39
N PHE A 53 3.38 -4.05 -8.33
CA PHE A 53 4.56 -4.91 -8.37
C PHE A 53 4.18 -6.37 -8.67
N ARG A 54 3.11 -6.89 -8.08
CA ARG A 54 2.56 -8.22 -8.40
C ARG A 54 2.20 -8.32 -9.88
N ALA A 55 1.51 -7.32 -10.41
CA ALA A 55 1.12 -7.26 -11.82
C ALA A 55 2.35 -7.27 -12.74
N ALA A 56 3.41 -6.55 -12.38
CA ALA A 56 4.68 -6.59 -13.10
C ALA A 56 5.36 -7.97 -13.04
N LEU A 57 5.34 -8.64 -11.88
CA LEU A 57 5.96 -9.97 -11.71
C LEU A 57 5.25 -11.09 -12.49
N ILE A 58 3.91 -11.05 -12.60
CA ILE A 58 3.15 -12.04 -13.36
C ILE A 58 3.11 -11.75 -14.87
N GLY A 59 3.87 -10.75 -15.34
CA GLY A 59 3.87 -10.34 -16.74
C GLY A 59 2.55 -9.74 -17.22
N ALA A 60 1.74 -9.17 -16.31
CA ALA A 60 0.52 -8.48 -16.71
C ALA A 60 0.88 -7.27 -17.60
N GLY A 61 -0.02 -6.92 -18.51
CA GLY A 61 0.16 -5.78 -19.41
C GLY A 61 0.42 -4.47 -18.66
N THR A 62 0.93 -3.47 -19.37
CA THR A 62 1.25 -2.14 -18.81
C THR A 62 0.06 -1.41 -18.19
N LEU A 63 -1.17 -1.66 -18.68
CA LEU A 63 -2.39 -1.00 -18.21
C LEU A 63 -2.72 -1.28 -16.73
N PRO A 64 -2.83 -2.54 -16.25
CA PRO A 64 -3.08 -2.81 -14.83
C PRO A 64 -2.00 -2.25 -13.90
N ILE A 65 -0.74 -2.24 -14.32
CA ILE A 65 0.36 -1.64 -13.54
C ILE A 65 0.11 -0.13 -13.37
N ALA A 66 -0.20 0.57 -14.46
CA ALA A 66 -0.47 2.01 -14.43
C ALA A 66 -1.69 2.37 -13.57
N VAL A 67 -2.76 1.56 -13.63
CA VAL A 67 -3.95 1.75 -12.78
C VAL A 67 -3.62 1.62 -11.30
N TRP A 68 -2.90 0.56 -10.91
CA TRP A 68 -2.50 0.38 -9.51
C TRP A 68 -1.55 1.47 -9.03
N LEU A 69 -0.60 1.92 -9.87
CA LEU A 69 0.27 3.05 -9.55
C LEU A 69 -0.52 4.36 -9.38
N GLY A 70 -1.49 4.63 -10.26
CA GLY A 70 -2.35 5.81 -10.18
C GLY A 70 -3.20 5.81 -8.91
N LEU A 71 -3.79 4.67 -8.55
CA LEU A 71 -4.55 4.52 -7.31
C LEU A 71 -3.67 4.68 -6.06
N GLY A 72 -2.46 4.12 -6.08
CA GLY A 72 -1.49 4.29 -4.99
C GLY A 72 -1.09 5.76 -4.81
N LEU A 73 -0.80 6.46 -5.91
CA LEU A 73 -0.49 7.89 -5.89
C LEU A 73 -1.65 8.72 -5.34
N ALA A 74 -2.88 8.45 -5.78
CA ALA A 74 -4.06 9.16 -5.30
C ALA A 74 -4.29 8.92 -3.79
N ALA A 75 -4.12 7.68 -3.32
CA ALA A 75 -4.22 7.35 -1.90
C ALA A 75 -3.14 8.05 -1.07
N HIS A 76 -1.91 8.12 -1.59
CA HIS A 76 -0.81 8.82 -0.93
C HIS A 76 -1.02 10.34 -0.88
N LEU A 77 -1.46 10.95 -1.98
CA LEU A 77 -1.81 12.37 -2.04
C LEU A 77 -2.92 12.72 -1.04
N ALA A 78 -3.94 11.86 -0.91
CA ALA A 78 -4.99 12.04 0.08
C ALA A 78 -4.43 12.02 1.51
N ASP A 79 -3.53 11.08 1.83
CA ASP A 79 -2.86 11.04 3.15
C ASP A 79 -2.08 12.33 3.43
N VAL A 80 -1.23 12.76 2.47
CA VAL A 80 -0.41 13.96 2.60
C VAL A 80 -1.28 15.20 2.78
N ALA A 81 -2.36 15.34 2.00
CA ALA A 81 -3.30 16.44 2.12
C ALA A 81 -4.01 16.44 3.49
N MET A 82 -4.40 15.28 4.01
CA MET A 82 -4.99 15.16 5.36
C MET A 82 -4.00 15.58 6.45
N ARG A 83 -2.74 15.17 6.35
CA ARG A 83 -1.68 15.54 7.30
C ARG A 83 -1.39 17.04 7.25
N LEU A 84 -1.25 17.63 6.06
CA LEU A 84 -1.01 19.06 5.88
C LEU A 84 -2.14 19.91 6.49
N ARG A 85 -3.40 19.50 6.32
CA ARG A 85 -4.55 20.19 6.94
C ARG A 85 -4.60 20.09 8.46
N GLN A 86 -4.04 19.01 9.03
CA GLN A 86 -3.93 18.84 10.47
C GLN A 86 -2.78 19.65 11.07
N SER A 87 -1.64 19.74 10.38
CA SER A 87 -0.48 20.53 10.83
C SER A 87 -0.67 22.04 10.66
N ALA A 88 -1.59 22.48 9.80
CA ALA A 88 -1.93 23.89 9.60
C ALA A 88 -3.00 24.42 10.58
N ARG A 89 -3.53 23.58 11.47
CA ARG A 89 -4.46 23.94 12.56
C ARG A 89 -3.74 23.91 13.89
#